data_AF-A0A2R7SGX2-F1
#
_entry.id   AF-A0A2R7SGX2-F1
#
_cell.length_a   1.000
_cell.length_b   1.000
_cell.length_c   1.000
_cell.angle_alpha   90.00
_cell.angle_beta   90.00
_cell.angle_gamma   90.00
#
_symmetry.space_group_name_H-M   'P 1'
#
loop_
_entity.id
_entity.type
_entity.pdbx_description
1 polymer ?
#
loop_
_entity_poly.entity_id
_entity_poly.type
_entity_poly.pdbx_seq_one_letter_code
_entity_poly.pdbx_strand_id
1 'polypeptide(L)'
;SRVVWQSGSGGRLLDPSRHDFGDAMPEQEADSPWAGTDGSFALIREVCTLTGAPLLAPEHVRQVIAMLAAELASAPFDMARTAQRVCDRCLADAGLRVRRRDVSFLVRGMQLNGHVFGQGRDDARTLTERLLHQVLFLCEREQKLLTPAERGQIRAWVGAEAVLSD
;
A
#
# COMPACT_ATOMS: atom_id res chain seq x y z
N SER A 1 12.48 4.78 39.55
CA SER A 1 11.38 4.47 38.61
C SER A 1 11.11 2.98 38.68
N ARG A 2 9.89 2.59 39.09
CA ARG A 2 9.55 1.20 39.46
C ARG A 2 9.05 0.46 38.21
N VAL A 3 9.80 -0.56 37.77
CA VAL A 3 9.42 -1.43 36.64
C VAL A 3 8.45 -2.50 37.17
N VAL A 4 7.28 -2.61 36.54
CA VAL A 4 6.33 -3.71 36.76
C VAL A 4 6.45 -4.68 35.59
N TRP A 5 6.82 -5.92 35.88
CA TRP A 5 6.87 -7.02 34.92
C TRP A 5 5.48 -7.62 34.75
N GLN A 6 5.00 -7.70 33.51
CA GLN A 6 3.91 -8.59 33.11
C GLN A 6 4.48 -9.75 32.30
N SER A 7 4.40 -10.95 32.84
CA SER A 7 4.72 -12.20 32.14
C SER A 7 3.55 -12.64 31.28
N GLY A 8 3.79 -12.76 29.97
CA GLY A 8 2.85 -13.31 29.00
C GLY A 8 3.47 -13.39 27.60
N SER A 9 4.13 -14.52 27.32
CA SER A 9 4.51 -15.08 26.01
C SER A 9 4.69 -14.15 24.80
N GLY A 10 5.96 -14.00 24.37
CA GLY A 10 6.32 -13.54 23.03
C GLY A 10 6.77 -12.09 22.96
N GLY A 11 7.92 -11.78 23.59
CA GLY A 11 8.53 -10.45 23.51
C GLY A 11 8.77 -10.02 22.07
N ARG A 12 7.93 -9.12 21.56
CA ARG A 12 8.30 -8.27 20.43
C ARG A 12 8.96 -7.05 21.01
N LEU A 13 10.26 -6.92 20.78
CA LEU A 13 10.95 -5.65 20.95
C LEU A 13 10.44 -4.73 19.83
N LEU A 14 9.54 -3.82 20.16
CA LEU A 14 9.26 -2.68 19.29
C LEU A 14 10.41 -1.70 19.51
N ASP A 15 11.22 -1.49 18.46
CA ASP A 15 12.24 -0.45 18.41
C ASP A 15 11.52 0.89 18.15
N PRO A 16 11.42 1.80 19.14
CA PRO A 16 10.79 3.11 18.95
C PRO A 16 11.61 4.00 18.00
N SER A 17 12.89 3.73 17.84
CA SER A 17 13.87 4.56 17.13
C SER A 17 13.86 4.34 15.61
N ARG A 18 13.08 3.38 15.09
CA ARG A 18 12.84 3.21 13.64
C ARG A 18 11.61 3.98 13.13
N HIS A 19 10.86 4.59 14.02
CA HIS A 19 9.66 5.37 13.71
C HIS A 19 9.66 6.77 14.32
N ASP A 20 10.81 7.23 14.82
CA ASP A 20 11.03 8.64 15.08
C ASP A 20 11.39 9.28 13.73
N PHE A 21 10.36 9.51 12.90
CA PHE A 21 10.49 10.56 11.90
C PHE A 21 10.68 11.83 12.72
N GLY A 22 11.94 12.25 12.92
CA GLY A 22 12.22 13.59 13.43
C GLY A 22 11.45 14.62 12.59
N ASP A 23 11.38 15.86 13.04
CA ASP A 23 10.56 16.93 12.41
C ASP A 23 10.74 17.11 10.87
N ALA A 24 11.75 16.48 10.26
CA ALA A 24 11.88 16.34 8.82
C ALA A 24 10.83 15.38 8.22
N MET A 25 9.93 15.93 7.41
CA MET A 25 9.00 15.13 6.62
C MET A 25 9.75 14.42 5.48
N PRO A 26 9.49 13.11 5.23
CA PRO A 26 10.14 12.36 4.16
C PRO A 26 9.99 13.00 2.78
N GLU A 27 8.96 13.81 2.56
CA GLU A 27 8.72 14.51 1.28
C GLU A 27 9.72 15.63 0.99
N GLN A 28 10.44 16.09 2.02
CA GLN A 28 11.42 17.20 1.93
C GLN A 28 12.85 16.70 1.66
N GLU A 29 13.09 15.40 1.75
CA GLU A 29 14.35 14.77 1.43
C GLU A 29 14.41 14.46 -0.08
N ALA A 30 15.40 14.99 -0.80
CA ALA A 30 15.48 14.89 -2.26
C ALA A 30 15.55 13.43 -2.78
N ASP A 31 16.21 12.55 -2.03
CA ASP A 31 16.37 11.13 -2.40
C ASP A 31 15.28 10.22 -1.80
N SER A 32 14.29 10.80 -1.12
CA SER A 32 13.20 10.03 -0.54
C SER A 32 12.23 9.56 -1.62
N PRO A 33 11.70 8.33 -1.51
CA PRO A 33 10.67 7.85 -2.41
C PRO A 33 9.36 8.64 -2.29
N TRP A 34 9.21 9.48 -1.26
CA TRP A 34 8.09 10.39 -1.06
C TRP A 34 8.36 11.82 -1.54
N ALA A 35 9.51 12.09 -2.15
CA ALA A 35 9.79 13.40 -2.72
C ALA A 35 8.72 13.77 -3.77
N GLY A 36 8.23 15.01 -3.72
CA GLY A 36 7.25 15.52 -4.70
C GLY A 36 5.80 15.07 -4.50
N THR A 37 5.42 14.54 -3.33
CA THR A 37 4.03 14.13 -3.06
C THR A 37 3.13 15.26 -2.50
N ASP A 38 3.48 16.52 -2.74
CA ASP A 38 2.70 17.73 -2.43
C ASP A 38 2.13 17.81 -1.00
N GLY A 39 2.84 17.28 0.00
CA GLY A 39 2.39 17.30 1.40
C GLY A 39 1.35 16.24 1.74
N SER A 40 1.09 15.27 0.86
CA SER A 40 0.11 14.21 1.09
C SER A 40 0.57 13.13 2.06
N PHE A 41 1.86 13.02 2.37
CA PHE A 41 2.40 11.96 3.24
C PHE A 41 1.70 11.89 4.60
N ALA A 42 1.42 13.03 5.23
CA ALA A 42 0.75 13.07 6.53
C ALA A 42 -0.64 12.40 6.48
N LEU A 43 -1.44 12.70 5.46
CA LEU A 43 -2.73 12.07 5.21
C LEU A 43 -2.55 10.58 4.92
N ILE A 44 -1.64 10.20 4.02
CA ILE A 44 -1.45 8.79 3.63
C ILE A 44 -0.99 7.96 4.83
N ARG A 45 -0.08 8.48 5.66
CA ARG A 45 0.35 7.84 6.90
C ARG A 45 -0.84 7.62 7.85
N GLU A 46 -1.70 8.61 8.01
CA GLU A 46 -2.92 8.49 8.82
C GLU A 46 -3.86 7.40 8.27
N VAL A 47 -4.14 7.43 6.96
CA VAL A 47 -4.98 6.45 6.26
C VAL A 47 -4.42 5.04 6.40
N CYS A 48 -3.11 4.84 6.17
CA CYS A 48 -2.45 3.55 6.35
C CYS A 48 -2.52 3.06 7.80
N THR A 49 -2.34 3.95 8.77
CA THR A 49 -2.43 3.62 10.20
C THR A 49 -3.83 3.14 10.56
N LEU A 50 -4.86 3.84 10.08
CA LEU A 50 -6.26 3.55 10.39
C LEU A 50 -6.76 2.27 9.69
N THR A 51 -6.42 2.09 8.42
CA THR A 51 -6.98 1.02 7.57
C THR A 51 -6.14 -0.26 7.57
N GLY A 52 -4.90 -0.19 8.05
CA GLY A 52 -3.91 -1.26 7.90
C GLY A 52 -3.33 -1.39 6.49
N ALA A 53 -3.63 -0.46 5.58
CA ALA A 53 -3.02 -0.42 4.25
C ALA A 53 -1.50 -0.21 4.35
N PRO A 54 -0.71 -0.83 3.44
CA PRO A 54 0.73 -0.69 3.49
C PRO A 54 1.16 0.74 3.12
N LEU A 55 2.01 1.34 3.95
CA LEU A 55 2.61 2.65 3.70
C LEU A 55 3.73 2.51 2.66
N LEU A 56 3.35 2.56 1.39
CA LEU A 56 4.25 2.56 0.23
C LEU A 56 4.21 3.92 -0.43
N ALA A 57 5.34 4.44 -0.88
CA ALA A 57 5.37 5.63 -1.71
C ALA A 57 4.62 5.41 -3.03
N PRO A 58 4.11 6.47 -3.70
CA PRO A 58 3.32 6.31 -4.93
C PRO A 58 4.02 5.46 -5.99
N GLU A 59 5.31 5.70 -6.21
CA GLU A 59 6.12 4.92 -7.15
C GLU A 59 6.14 3.43 -6.80
N HIS A 60 6.32 3.12 -5.52
CA HIS A 60 6.32 1.74 -5.05
C HIS A 60 4.94 1.08 -5.19
N VAL A 61 3.84 1.82 -5.02
CA VAL A 61 2.50 1.31 -5.29
C VAL A 61 2.37 0.94 -6.77
N ARG A 62 2.79 1.83 -7.68
CA ARG A 62 2.76 1.56 -9.14
C ARG A 62 3.58 0.32 -9.50
N GLN A 63 4.78 0.18 -8.94
CA GLN A 63 5.66 -0.97 -9.18
C GLN A 63 5.03 -2.27 -8.68
N VAL A 64 4.45 -2.29 -7.47
CA VAL A 64 3.78 -3.48 -6.93
C VAL A 64 2.58 -3.89 -7.78
N ILE A 65 1.76 -2.92 -8.22
CA ILE A 65 0.61 -3.20 -9.09
C ILE A 65 1.07 -3.74 -10.46
N ALA A 66 2.10 -3.14 -11.06
CA ALA A 66 2.65 -3.60 -12.34
C ALA A 66 3.18 -5.04 -12.25
N MET A 67 3.90 -5.36 -11.16
CA MET A 67 4.41 -6.72 -10.92
C MET A 67 3.28 -7.72 -10.67
N LEU A 68 2.24 -7.32 -9.93
CA LEU A 68 1.06 -8.14 -9.70
C LEU A 68 0.33 -8.44 -11.02
N ALA A 69 0.08 -7.43 -11.85
CA ALA A 69 -0.56 -7.60 -13.15
C ALA A 69 0.25 -8.52 -14.07
N ALA A 70 1.57 -8.33 -14.12
CA ALA A 70 2.46 -9.17 -14.92
C ALA A 70 2.50 -10.62 -14.40
N GLU A 71 2.45 -10.84 -13.08
CA GLU A 71 2.38 -12.19 -12.51
C GLU A 71 1.07 -12.87 -12.89
N LEU A 72 -0.07 -12.18 -12.74
CA LEU A 72 -1.40 -12.70 -13.05
C LEU A 72 -1.60 -13.00 -14.55
N ALA A 73 -0.90 -12.27 -15.42
CA ALA A 73 -0.88 -12.56 -16.85
C ALA A 73 -0.08 -13.83 -17.21
N SER A 74 0.85 -14.25 -16.34
CA SER A 74 1.80 -15.34 -16.63
C SER A 74 1.49 -16.66 -15.92
N ALA A 75 0.71 -16.63 -14.84
CA ALA A 75 0.42 -17.80 -14.03
C ALA A 75 -1.01 -17.79 -13.47
N PRO A 76 -1.62 -18.97 -13.26
CA PRO A 76 -2.89 -19.07 -12.56
C PRO A 76 -2.81 -18.47 -11.15
N PHE A 77 -3.87 -17.78 -10.75
CA PHE A 77 -3.93 -17.16 -9.43
C PHE A 77 -3.97 -18.21 -8.32
N ASP A 78 -2.95 -18.15 -7.46
CA ASP A 78 -2.94 -18.77 -6.14
C ASP A 78 -2.46 -17.73 -5.14
N MET A 79 -3.23 -17.48 -4.07
CA MET A 79 -2.98 -16.36 -3.15
C MET A 79 -1.55 -16.37 -2.58
N ALA A 80 -1.10 -17.52 -2.07
CA ALA A 80 0.19 -17.62 -1.40
C ALA A 80 1.36 -17.50 -2.39
N ARG A 81 1.27 -18.20 -3.53
CA ARG A 81 2.31 -18.18 -4.57
C ARG A 81 2.39 -16.82 -5.26
N THR A 82 1.25 -16.22 -5.61
CA THR A 82 1.19 -14.90 -6.25
C THR A 82 1.83 -13.86 -5.35
N ALA A 83 1.46 -13.82 -4.06
CA ALA A 83 2.04 -12.86 -3.12
C ALA A 83 3.56 -13.03 -2.95
N GLN A 84 4.04 -14.27 -2.91
CA GLN A 84 5.48 -14.55 -2.82
C GLN A 84 6.22 -14.11 -4.09
N ARG A 85 5.73 -14.50 -5.26
CA ARG A 85 6.38 -14.17 -6.55
C ARG A 85 6.40 -12.68 -6.82
N VAL A 86 5.34 -11.94 -6.47
CA VAL A 86 5.35 -10.48 -6.57
C VAL A 86 6.42 -9.87 -5.69
N CYS A 87 6.60 -10.35 -4.44
CA CYS A 87 7.70 -9.89 -3.58
C CYS A 87 9.07 -10.19 -4.20
N ASP A 88 9.26 -11.42 -4.71
CA ASP A 88 10.52 -11.84 -5.33
C ASP A 88 10.86 -10.98 -6.56
N ARG A 89 9.86 -10.69 -7.41
CA ARG A 89 10.02 -9.84 -8.59
C ARG A 89 10.24 -8.37 -8.25
N CYS A 90 9.54 -7.82 -7.26
CA CYS A 90 9.81 -6.46 -6.80
C CYS A 90 11.28 -6.30 -6.36
N LEU A 91 11.83 -7.31 -5.67
CA LEU A 91 13.23 -7.31 -5.26
C LEU A 91 14.17 -7.49 -6.45
N ALA A 92 13.92 -8.45 -7.33
CA ALA A 92 14.81 -8.79 -8.44
C ALA A 92 14.83 -7.71 -9.53
N ASP A 93 13.66 -7.16 -9.89
CA ASP A 93 13.51 -6.29 -11.06
C ASP A 93 13.64 -4.81 -10.69
N ALA A 94 13.23 -4.42 -9.47
CA ALA A 94 13.19 -3.02 -9.04
C ALA A 94 14.03 -2.71 -7.79
N GLY A 95 14.69 -3.71 -7.18
CA GLY A 95 15.39 -3.53 -5.91
C GLY A 95 14.46 -3.21 -4.73
N LEU A 96 13.14 -3.30 -4.92
CA LEU A 96 12.12 -2.89 -3.97
C LEU A 96 11.79 -4.04 -3.01
N ARG A 97 12.11 -3.85 -1.73
CA ARG A 97 11.74 -4.81 -0.67
C ARG A 97 10.31 -4.59 -0.20
N VAL A 98 9.41 -5.47 -0.64
CA VAL A 98 8.00 -5.50 -0.20
C VAL A 98 7.75 -6.71 0.70
N ARG A 99 6.93 -6.55 1.74
CA ARG A 99 6.56 -7.67 2.62
C ARG A 99 5.39 -8.44 2.02
N ARG A 100 5.40 -9.77 2.15
CA ARG A 100 4.30 -10.64 1.70
C ARG A 100 2.94 -10.24 2.27
N ARG A 101 2.90 -9.78 3.52
CA ARG A 101 1.67 -9.31 4.16
C ARG A 101 1.06 -8.09 3.45
N ASP A 102 1.91 -7.22 2.92
CA ASP A 102 1.53 -5.97 2.26
C ASP A 102 0.90 -6.32 0.90
N VAL A 103 1.54 -7.20 0.11
CA VAL A 103 0.95 -7.74 -1.14
C VAL A 103 -0.35 -8.51 -0.85
N SER A 104 -0.38 -9.28 0.22
CA SER A 104 -1.58 -10.02 0.63
C SER A 104 -2.74 -9.09 1.00
N PHE A 105 -2.48 -7.91 1.58
CA PHE A 105 -3.51 -6.91 1.86
C PHE A 105 -4.18 -6.42 0.57
N LEU A 106 -3.37 -6.10 -0.45
CA LEU A 106 -3.88 -5.66 -1.76
C LEU A 106 -4.77 -6.75 -2.37
N VAL A 107 -4.22 -7.94 -2.55
CA VAL A 107 -4.92 -9.05 -3.23
C VAL A 107 -6.19 -9.45 -2.47
N ARG A 108 -6.11 -9.61 -1.14
CA ARG A 108 -7.27 -10.00 -0.32
C ARG A 108 -8.37 -8.95 -0.39
N GLY A 109 -8.02 -7.67 -0.30
CA GLY A 109 -9.02 -6.61 -0.35
C GLY A 109 -9.68 -6.47 -1.72
N MET A 110 -8.95 -6.71 -2.81
CA MET A 110 -9.54 -6.81 -4.14
C MET A 110 -10.59 -7.94 -4.20
N GLN A 111 -10.29 -9.12 -3.65
CA GLN A 111 -11.27 -10.23 -3.58
C GLN A 111 -12.49 -9.88 -2.74
N LEU A 112 -12.29 -9.26 -1.57
CA LEU A 112 -13.38 -8.86 -0.68
C LEU A 112 -14.27 -7.77 -1.31
N ASN A 113 -13.72 -6.98 -2.24
CA ASN A 113 -14.45 -6.00 -3.05
C ASN A 113 -14.97 -6.59 -4.38
N GLY A 114 -15.06 -7.92 -4.48
CA GLY A 114 -15.71 -8.62 -5.59
C GLY A 114 -14.85 -8.80 -6.85
N HIS A 115 -13.53 -8.57 -6.77
CA HIS A 115 -12.62 -8.89 -7.87
C HIS A 115 -12.39 -10.40 -7.96
N VAL A 116 -12.48 -10.96 -9.17
CA VAL A 116 -12.22 -12.37 -9.43
C VAL A 116 -11.00 -12.48 -10.35
N PHE A 117 -9.89 -12.92 -9.79
CA PHE A 117 -8.65 -13.13 -10.53
C PHE A 117 -8.78 -14.27 -11.55
N GLY A 118 -8.10 -14.16 -12.69
CA GLY A 118 -8.12 -15.11 -13.80
C GLY A 118 -9.27 -14.91 -14.80
N GLN A 119 -10.09 -13.87 -14.65
CA GLN A 119 -11.24 -13.59 -15.53
C GLN A 119 -11.01 -12.42 -16.51
N GLY A 120 -9.75 -12.12 -16.81
CA GLY A 120 -9.38 -11.12 -17.83
C GLY A 120 -9.47 -9.65 -17.38
N ARG A 121 -9.57 -9.39 -16.08
CA ARG A 121 -9.59 -8.03 -15.48
C ARG A 121 -8.41 -7.77 -14.54
N ASP A 122 -7.29 -8.46 -14.78
CA ASP A 122 -6.11 -8.43 -13.92
C ASP A 122 -5.04 -7.45 -14.44
N ASP A 123 -5.42 -6.51 -15.31
CA ASP A 123 -4.53 -5.47 -15.82
C ASP A 123 -4.25 -4.40 -14.75
N ALA A 124 -3.10 -3.75 -14.86
CA ALA A 124 -2.60 -2.79 -13.87
C ALA A 124 -3.60 -1.65 -13.59
N ARG A 125 -4.28 -1.13 -14.61
CA ARG A 125 -5.27 -0.06 -14.45
C ARG A 125 -6.45 -0.55 -13.59
N THR A 126 -7.01 -1.70 -13.94
CA THR A 126 -8.11 -2.29 -13.15
C THR A 126 -7.68 -2.55 -11.71
N LEU A 127 -6.49 -3.12 -11.49
CA LEU A 127 -6.00 -3.40 -10.13
C LEU A 127 -5.75 -2.12 -9.32
N THR A 128 -5.25 -1.05 -9.94
CA THR A 128 -5.10 0.27 -9.31
C THR A 128 -6.47 0.85 -8.89
N GLU A 129 -7.48 0.78 -9.75
CA GLU A 129 -8.84 1.21 -9.42
C GLU A 129 -9.43 0.39 -8.26
N ARG A 130 -9.19 -0.94 -8.24
CA ARG A 130 -9.62 -1.82 -7.15
C ARG A 130 -8.93 -1.46 -5.83
N LEU A 131 -7.65 -1.12 -5.86
CA LEU A 131 -6.92 -0.65 -4.68
C LEU A 131 -7.48 0.68 -4.17
N LEU A 132 -7.76 1.64 -5.06
CA LEU A 132 -8.40 2.90 -4.68
C LEU A 132 -9.72 2.65 -3.96
N HIS A 133 -10.61 1.86 -4.56
CA HIS A 133 -11.91 1.55 -3.96
C HIS A 133 -11.77 0.84 -2.61
N GLN A 134 -10.80 -0.08 -2.48
CA GLN A 134 -10.50 -0.73 -1.22
C GLN A 134 -10.11 0.28 -0.13
N VAL A 135 -9.20 1.20 -0.41
CA VAL A 135 -8.75 2.19 0.57
C VAL A 135 -9.89 3.13 0.98
N LEU A 136 -10.67 3.62 0.01
CA LEU A 136 -11.81 4.49 0.28
C LEU A 136 -12.88 3.80 1.12
N PHE A 137 -13.21 2.55 0.78
CA PHE A 137 -14.15 1.73 1.55
C PHE A 137 -13.66 1.52 2.99
N LEU A 138 -12.37 1.25 3.18
CA LEU A 138 -11.80 1.11 4.53
C LEU A 138 -11.85 2.42 5.31
N CYS A 139 -11.57 3.56 4.68
CA CYS A 139 -11.71 4.86 5.35
C CYS A 139 -13.15 5.10 5.83
N GLU A 140 -14.14 4.76 5.00
CA GLU A 140 -15.55 4.86 5.37
C GLU A 140 -15.91 3.92 6.52
N ARG A 141 -15.44 2.65 6.48
CA ARG A 141 -15.65 1.67 7.54
C ARG A 141 -15.09 2.15 8.89
N GLU A 142 -13.93 2.79 8.86
CA GLU A 142 -13.27 3.36 10.04
C GLU A 142 -13.79 4.77 10.38
N GLN A 143 -14.90 5.20 9.77
CA GLN A 143 -15.57 6.49 10.00
C GLN A 143 -14.69 7.73 9.75
N LYS A 144 -13.64 7.61 8.91
CA LYS A 144 -12.84 8.76 8.48
C LYS A 144 -13.57 9.52 7.38
N LEU A 145 -14.01 10.73 7.71
CA LEU A 145 -14.60 11.66 6.75
C LEU A 145 -13.49 12.26 5.87
N LEU A 146 -13.44 11.84 4.61
CA LEU A 146 -12.50 12.36 3.62
C LEU A 146 -13.15 13.47 2.79
N THR A 147 -12.52 14.65 2.79
CA THR A 147 -12.83 15.77 1.90
C THR A 147 -12.54 15.42 0.43
N PRO A 148 -13.08 16.16 -0.55
CA PRO A 148 -12.75 15.96 -1.96
C PRO A 148 -11.25 16.08 -2.27
N ALA A 149 -10.54 17.00 -1.60
CA ALA A 149 -9.11 17.20 -1.76
C ALA A 149 -8.31 15.98 -1.27
N GLU A 150 -8.64 15.45 -0.07
CA GLU A 150 -7.99 14.25 0.47
C GLU A 150 -8.25 13.01 -0.41
N ARG A 151 -9.46 12.88 -0.98
CA ARG A 151 -9.75 11.82 -1.95
C ARG A 151 -8.88 11.96 -3.22
N GLY A 152 -8.62 13.19 -3.66
CA GLY A 152 -7.70 13.49 -4.75
C GLY A 152 -6.26 13.07 -4.42
N GLN A 153 -5.79 13.36 -3.21
CA GLN A 153 -4.46 12.93 -2.74
C GLN A 153 -4.33 11.41 -2.65
N ILE A 154 -5.36 10.70 -2.15
CA ILE A 154 -5.38 9.23 -2.12
C ILE A 154 -5.37 8.66 -3.55
N ARG A 155 -6.09 9.29 -4.47
CA ARG A 155 -6.11 8.89 -5.89
C ARG A 155 -4.73 9.03 -6.54
N ALA A 156 -4.06 10.16 -6.33
CA ALA A 156 -2.70 10.38 -6.81
C ALA A 156 -1.72 9.38 -6.18
N TRP A 157 -1.83 9.15 -4.86
CA TRP A 157 -1.00 8.19 -4.13
C TRP A 157 -1.06 6.77 -4.70
N VAL A 158 -2.25 6.25 -5.00
CA VAL A 158 -2.39 4.91 -5.57
C VAL A 158 -2.13 4.85 -7.08
N GLY A 159 -1.95 6.00 -7.74
CA GLY A 159 -1.74 6.10 -9.19
C GLY A 159 -3.02 5.96 -10.02
N ALA A 160 -4.19 6.24 -9.44
CA ALA A 160 -5.50 6.16 -10.09
C ALA A 160 -5.94 7.50 -10.71
N GLU A 161 -4.98 8.27 -11.23
CA GLU A 161 -5.26 9.55 -11.87
C GLU A 161 -6.16 9.34 -13.08
N ALA A 162 -7.11 10.26 -13.27
CA ALA A 162 -7.89 10.27 -14.50
C ALA A 162 -6.92 10.61 -15.62
N VAL A 163 -6.71 9.68 -16.55
CA VAL A 163 -6.17 10.06 -17.86
C VAL A 163 -7.17 11.04 -18.43
N LEU A 164 -6.83 12.33 -18.39
CA LEU A 164 -7.50 13.32 -19.23
C LEU A 164 -7.24 12.84 -20.66
N SER A 165 -8.23 12.20 -21.26
CA SER A 165 -8.25 12.01 -22.70
C SER A 165 -8.30 13.40 -23.30
N ASP A 166 -7.19 13.84 -23.89
CA ASP A 166 -7.17 14.92 -24.89
C ASP A 166 -8.08 14.57 -26.08
#